data_AF-A0A4R6B4W9-F1
#
_entry.id   AF-A0A4R6B4W9-F1
#
_cell.length_a   1.000
_cell.length_b   1.000
_cell.length_c   1.000
_cell.angle_alpha   90.00
_cell.angle_beta   90.00
_cell.angle_gamma   90.00
#
_symmetry.space_group_name_H-M   'P 1'
#
loop_
_entity.id
_entity.type
_entity.pdbx_description
1 polymer ?
#
loop_
_entity_poly.entity_id
_entity_poly.type
_entity_poly.pdbx_seq_one_letter_code
_entity_poly.pdbx_strand_id
1 'polypeptide(L)'
;MIVGQNLARALLSPLSISAIFSTLMVGLAVAGGFLGFSSVPFWDMWNGALLFTMKFQDGQLGQIWSQHNEHRIVLARLLFILDSSIFGDRSVFLICMNYVIMAFAGFYLVRYISQISTTIADSKPTARVLSLMIFGWVFLWTQQENFVWAFQSQFFLMTVLPLIAFYFLARSADHGDGVSFGISLFLGVLSAGTMANGIAVLPMMLLCAFFLKLPLYKKSFLLILSVAVPYAYFYGYVAPEHHGSLSSSLRDDPGTVLLYTMIYLGSPFYHIFGHGTVAYFVAFCFGLGISAGSIFLASKILFSTTRSPFQVSLLHYVAFVGATALATAGGRAVFGIHAVVAERYTTPTVVMWAAFVVLVWATFPNAFQLREQRNSIRAWSSILTIFSFFVLMSQFNALQSKALHLADQNLAALALELGVHDSDAIEKVYPVADHVILMAEEIVKRRRSVFGRFPFHDLRSTLGQPLISSSLQLCVGSMDEIIPVSTDPSFVKVRGWIFDQNSNSVSELVSFINSGNVVSGFAITGWPRDDVASAISPSARYSGFFGYLRQQDVEGGLSAIGSSPDCVLELSMPKIVE
;
A
#
# COMPACT_ATOMS: atom_id res chain seq x y z
N MET A 1 41.87 4.22 23.52
CA MET A 1 40.95 3.42 24.36
C MET A 1 39.75 4.22 24.88
N ILE A 2 39.95 5.36 25.55
CA ILE A 2 38.86 6.18 26.15
C ILE A 2 37.89 6.74 25.10
N VAL A 3 38.39 7.19 23.94
CA VAL A 3 37.56 7.68 22.82
C VAL A 3 36.66 6.56 22.25
N GLY A 4 37.18 5.34 22.11
CA GLY A 4 36.41 4.17 21.63
C GLY A 4 35.33 3.71 22.63
N GLN A 5 35.62 3.76 23.94
CA GLN A 5 34.62 3.43 24.97
C GLN A 5 33.48 4.46 25.05
N ASN A 6 33.78 5.74 24.85
CA ASN A 6 32.78 6.79 24.81
C ASN A 6 31.91 6.71 23.55
N LEU A 7 32.51 6.39 22.40
CA LEU A 7 31.78 6.15 21.15
C LEU A 7 30.85 4.93 21.26
N ALA A 8 31.33 3.81 21.80
CA ALA A 8 30.52 2.61 22.02
C ALA A 8 29.34 2.87 22.98
N ARG A 9 29.57 3.61 24.08
CA ARG A 9 28.49 4.00 25.00
C ARG A 9 27.48 4.96 24.36
N ALA A 10 27.92 5.86 23.49
CA ALA A 10 27.04 6.76 22.76
C ALA A 10 26.18 6.02 21.71
N LEU A 11 26.77 5.05 20.99
CA LEU A 11 26.05 4.20 20.03
C LEU A 11 25.03 3.27 20.71
N LEU A 12 25.31 2.80 21.92
CA LEU A 12 24.43 1.94 22.71
C LEU A 12 23.39 2.72 23.54
N SER A 13 23.27 4.04 23.37
CA SER A 13 22.23 4.80 24.06
C SER A 13 20.83 4.46 23.50
N PRO A 14 19.76 4.43 24.33
CA PRO A 14 18.40 4.16 23.85
C PRO A 14 17.93 5.11 22.75
N LEU A 15 18.40 6.36 22.78
CA LEU A 15 18.10 7.36 21.76
C LEU A 15 18.75 7.01 20.42
N SER A 16 20.03 6.63 20.44
CA SER A 16 20.77 6.20 19.24
C SER A 16 20.16 4.94 18.63
N ILE A 17 19.82 3.95 19.46
CA ILE A 17 19.15 2.72 19.03
C ILE A 17 17.81 3.02 18.36
N SER A 18 17.00 3.91 18.95
CA SER A 18 15.70 4.30 18.39
C SER A 18 15.83 5.09 17.10
N ALA A 19 16.87 5.93 16.97
CA ALA A 19 17.17 6.66 15.75
C ALA A 19 17.59 5.69 14.62
N ILE A 20 18.46 4.72 14.92
CA ILE A 20 18.87 3.68 13.97
C ILE A 20 17.65 2.85 13.56
N PHE A 21 16.85 2.38 14.52
CA PHE A 21 15.60 1.66 14.25
C PHE A 21 14.70 2.47 13.32
N SER A 22 14.39 3.72 13.65
CA SER A 22 13.52 4.57 12.83
C SER A 22 14.07 4.75 11.42
N THR A 23 15.38 4.98 11.29
CA THR A 23 16.03 5.18 10.00
C THR A 23 15.97 3.92 9.15
N LEU A 24 16.24 2.76 9.74
CA LEU A 24 16.17 1.47 9.05
C LEU A 24 14.73 1.13 8.64
N MET A 25 13.75 1.34 9.52
CA MET A 25 12.34 1.07 9.19
C MET A 25 11.88 1.88 7.97
N VAL A 26 12.13 3.19 7.98
CA VAL A 26 11.79 4.09 6.87
C VAL A 26 12.58 3.74 5.61
N GLY A 27 13.89 3.56 5.74
CA GLY A 27 14.78 3.26 4.61
C GLY A 27 14.43 1.94 3.92
N LEU A 28 14.16 0.88 4.69
CA LEU A 28 13.73 -0.41 4.16
C LEU A 28 12.35 -0.32 3.50
N ALA A 29 11.39 0.42 4.09
CA ALA A 29 10.08 0.62 3.47
C ALA A 29 10.18 1.37 2.14
N VAL A 30 11.01 2.41 2.05
CA VAL A 30 11.24 3.15 0.80
C VAL A 30 11.95 2.26 -0.23
N ALA A 31 12.95 1.47 0.19
CA ALA A 31 13.61 0.50 -0.68
C ALA A 31 12.63 -0.52 -1.25
N GLY A 32 11.74 -1.08 -0.40
CA GLY A 32 10.69 -1.97 -0.87
C GLY A 32 9.70 -1.30 -1.83
N GLY A 33 9.39 -0.03 -1.61
CA GLY A 33 8.60 0.79 -2.55
C GLY A 33 9.23 0.89 -3.93
N PHE A 34 10.54 1.13 -3.96
CA PHE A 34 11.30 1.20 -5.20
C PHE A 34 11.39 -0.17 -5.89
N LEU A 35 11.66 -1.24 -5.14
CA LEU A 35 11.78 -2.61 -5.66
C LEU A 35 10.44 -3.20 -6.12
N GLY A 36 9.33 -2.76 -5.54
CA GLY A 36 7.98 -3.21 -5.87
C GLY A 36 7.22 -2.26 -6.82
N PHE A 37 7.85 -1.20 -7.29
CA PHE A 37 7.20 -0.23 -8.16
C PHE A 37 6.84 -0.86 -9.52
N SER A 38 5.60 -0.65 -9.94
CA SER A 38 5.12 -0.96 -11.28
C SER A 38 4.35 0.23 -11.85
N SER A 39 4.54 0.48 -13.14
CA SER A 39 3.73 1.45 -13.89
C SER A 39 2.50 0.80 -14.54
N VAL A 40 2.41 -0.54 -14.52
CA VAL A 40 1.29 -1.28 -15.08
C VAL A 40 0.08 -1.10 -14.16
N PRO A 41 -1.08 -0.66 -14.69
CA PRO A 41 -2.28 -0.52 -13.89
C PRO A 41 -2.72 -1.86 -13.30
N PHE A 42 -3.04 -1.85 -12.01
CA PHE A 42 -3.48 -3.03 -11.27
C PHE A 42 -4.86 -2.79 -10.64
N TRP A 43 -5.78 -3.74 -10.85
CA TRP A 43 -7.10 -3.77 -10.22
C TRP A 43 -7.87 -2.44 -10.36
N ASP A 44 -8.18 -1.77 -9.25
CA ASP A 44 -8.99 -0.55 -9.22
C ASP A 44 -8.33 0.65 -9.94
N MET A 45 -7.05 0.54 -10.33
CA MET A 45 -6.41 1.57 -11.15
C MET A 45 -7.06 1.70 -12.53
N TRP A 46 -7.58 0.61 -13.10
CA TRP A 46 -8.18 0.62 -14.43
C TRP A 46 -9.43 1.50 -14.48
N ASN A 47 -10.43 1.18 -13.65
CA ASN A 47 -11.72 1.86 -13.63
C ASN A 47 -11.77 3.04 -12.63
N GLY A 48 -11.14 2.91 -11.48
CA GLY A 48 -11.18 3.87 -10.38
C GLY A 48 -10.20 5.04 -10.52
N ALA A 49 -9.08 4.85 -11.25
CA ALA A 49 -8.11 5.90 -11.53
C ALA A 49 -8.09 6.33 -13.00
N LEU A 50 -7.67 5.47 -13.93
CA LEU A 50 -7.46 5.85 -15.34
C LEU A 50 -8.74 6.23 -16.07
N LEU A 51 -9.75 5.34 -16.09
CA LEU A 51 -11.01 5.68 -16.73
C LEU A 51 -11.73 6.84 -16.03
N PHE A 52 -11.58 6.93 -14.71
CA PHE A 52 -12.08 8.08 -13.96
C PHE A 52 -11.45 9.39 -14.44
N THR A 53 -10.11 9.48 -14.52
CA THR A 53 -9.42 10.71 -14.93
C THR A 53 -9.70 11.05 -16.38
N MET A 54 -9.82 10.05 -17.26
CA MET A 54 -10.25 10.25 -18.65
C MET A 54 -11.65 10.86 -18.73
N LYS A 55 -12.64 10.27 -18.04
CA LYS A 55 -14.01 10.81 -18.01
C LYS A 55 -14.05 12.22 -17.41
N PHE A 56 -13.25 12.47 -16.37
CA PHE A 56 -13.15 13.79 -15.74
C PHE A 56 -12.58 14.83 -16.71
N GLN A 57 -11.51 14.49 -17.45
CA GLN A 57 -10.90 15.34 -18.47
C GLN A 57 -11.84 15.56 -19.67
N ASP A 58 -12.71 14.59 -19.98
CA ASP A 58 -13.77 14.70 -20.98
C ASP A 58 -14.98 15.56 -20.49
N GLY A 59 -14.85 16.24 -19.34
CA GLY A 59 -15.84 17.20 -18.84
C GLY A 59 -16.87 16.62 -17.85
N GLN A 60 -16.78 15.33 -17.50
CA GLN A 60 -17.72 14.70 -16.55
C GLN A 60 -17.33 14.99 -15.09
N LEU A 61 -17.39 16.26 -14.67
CA LEU A 61 -16.93 16.70 -13.34
C LEU A 61 -17.64 15.98 -12.17
N GLY A 62 -18.90 15.57 -12.36
CA GLY A 62 -19.66 14.80 -11.37
C GLY A 62 -19.02 13.46 -10.99
N GLN A 63 -18.10 12.94 -11.81
CA GLN A 63 -17.35 11.72 -11.51
C GLN A 63 -16.49 11.86 -10.27
N ILE A 64 -16.15 13.07 -9.80
CA ILE A 64 -15.39 13.22 -8.56
C ILE A 64 -16.14 12.67 -7.34
N TRP A 65 -17.47 12.85 -7.32
CA TRP A 65 -18.35 12.41 -6.23
C TRP A 65 -18.95 11.02 -6.48
N SER A 66 -18.74 10.41 -7.65
CA SER A 66 -19.37 9.12 -7.99
C SER A 66 -18.94 8.00 -7.03
N GLN A 67 -19.81 7.02 -6.82
CA GLN A 67 -19.49 5.86 -6.01
C GLN A 67 -18.43 4.99 -6.72
N HIS A 68 -17.44 4.49 -5.98
CA HIS A 68 -16.52 3.45 -6.41
C HIS A 68 -16.57 2.33 -5.37
N ASN A 69 -17.11 1.17 -5.76
CA ASN A 69 -17.52 0.10 -4.85
C ASN A 69 -18.47 0.63 -3.77
N GLU A 70 -18.16 0.51 -2.48
CA GLU A 70 -18.92 1.05 -1.36
C GLU A 70 -18.44 2.45 -0.90
N HIS A 71 -17.50 3.05 -1.62
CA HIS A 71 -16.77 4.24 -1.19
C HIS A 71 -17.03 5.47 -2.07
N ARG A 72 -16.86 6.66 -1.49
CA ARG A 72 -16.63 7.91 -2.22
C ARG A 72 -15.21 8.42 -1.95
N ILE A 73 -14.29 8.04 -2.82
CA ILE A 73 -12.84 8.29 -2.71
C ILE A 73 -12.41 9.66 -3.25
N VAL A 74 -13.11 10.72 -2.85
CA VAL A 74 -12.95 12.09 -3.37
C VAL A 74 -11.51 12.58 -3.26
N LEU A 75 -10.87 12.38 -2.10
CA LEU A 75 -9.52 12.89 -1.88
C LEU A 75 -8.46 12.12 -2.66
N ALA A 76 -8.59 10.79 -2.78
CA ALA A 76 -7.70 10.00 -3.62
C ALA A 76 -7.85 10.40 -5.10
N ARG A 77 -9.07 10.66 -5.56
CA ARG A 77 -9.34 11.15 -6.92
C ARG A 77 -8.69 12.49 -7.22
N LEU A 78 -8.59 13.40 -6.25
CA LEU A 78 -7.82 14.63 -6.43
C LEU A 78 -6.33 14.34 -6.70
N LEU A 79 -5.76 13.36 -6.00
CA LEU A 79 -4.38 12.90 -6.28
C LEU A 79 -4.27 12.25 -7.66
N PHE A 80 -5.26 11.44 -8.06
CA PHE A 80 -5.27 10.81 -9.40
C PHE A 80 -5.36 11.86 -10.51
N ILE A 81 -6.17 12.91 -10.34
CA ILE A 81 -6.23 14.04 -11.29
C ILE A 81 -4.86 14.72 -11.38
N LEU A 82 -4.17 14.94 -10.27
CA LEU A 82 -2.84 15.55 -10.26
C LEU A 82 -1.79 14.65 -10.95
N ASP A 83 -1.76 13.35 -10.63
CA ASP A 83 -0.87 12.39 -11.31
C ASP A 83 -1.11 12.39 -12.82
N SER A 84 -2.38 12.41 -13.20
CA SER A 84 -2.81 12.35 -14.59
C SER A 84 -2.47 13.62 -15.38
N SER A 85 -2.73 14.79 -14.81
CA SER A 85 -2.56 16.09 -15.47
C SER A 85 -1.12 16.60 -15.46
N ILE A 86 -0.35 16.30 -14.41
CA ILE A 86 1.01 16.85 -14.22
C ILE A 86 2.09 15.79 -14.50
N PHE A 87 1.87 14.55 -14.07
CA PHE A 87 2.89 13.50 -14.11
C PHE A 87 2.69 12.48 -15.25
N GLY A 88 1.55 12.53 -15.94
CA GLY A 88 1.24 11.72 -17.12
C GLY A 88 0.95 10.26 -16.79
N ASP A 89 0.18 10.00 -15.73
CA ASP A 89 -0.25 8.67 -15.27
C ASP A 89 0.92 7.71 -14.94
N ARG A 90 2.05 8.26 -14.47
CA ARG A 90 3.26 7.47 -14.09
C ARG A 90 3.07 6.67 -12.82
N SER A 91 2.09 7.02 -12.00
CA SER A 91 1.89 6.46 -10.66
C SER A 91 3.01 6.73 -9.64
N VAL A 92 4.20 7.20 -10.05
CA VAL A 92 5.31 7.56 -9.14
C VAL A 92 4.89 8.60 -8.11
N PHE A 93 4.17 9.65 -8.52
CA PHE A 93 3.70 10.69 -7.60
C PHE A 93 2.73 10.11 -6.56
N LEU A 94 1.82 9.22 -6.97
CA LEU A 94 0.87 8.56 -6.08
C LEU A 94 1.58 7.68 -5.03
N ILE A 95 2.59 6.92 -5.47
CA ILE A 95 3.44 6.13 -4.57
C ILE A 95 4.16 7.05 -3.58
N CYS A 96 4.81 8.12 -4.04
CA CYS A 96 5.43 9.10 -3.14
C CYS A 96 4.42 9.66 -2.13
N MET A 97 3.18 9.90 -2.55
CA MET A 97 2.14 10.42 -1.67
C MET A 97 1.71 9.43 -0.59
N ASN A 98 1.70 8.13 -0.86
CA ASN A 98 1.47 7.10 0.16
C ASN A 98 2.46 7.23 1.32
N TYR A 99 3.77 7.38 1.02
CA TYR A 99 4.81 7.57 2.04
C TYR A 99 4.69 8.90 2.78
N VAL A 100 4.40 10.00 2.06
CA VAL A 100 4.25 11.32 2.68
C VAL A 100 3.05 11.36 3.62
N ILE A 101 1.90 10.80 3.22
CA ILE A 101 0.71 10.73 4.07
C ILE A 101 1.00 9.87 5.31
N MET A 102 1.71 8.74 5.16
CA MET A 102 2.12 7.92 6.30
C MET A 102 3.08 8.68 7.25
N ALA A 103 3.99 9.49 6.70
CA ALA A 103 4.87 10.35 7.49
C ALA A 103 4.07 11.37 8.32
N PHE A 104 2.95 11.88 7.81
CA PHE A 104 2.04 12.73 8.59
C PHE A 104 1.42 11.98 9.78
N ALA A 105 1.08 10.68 9.63
CA ALA A 105 0.63 9.87 10.75
C ALA A 105 1.70 9.80 11.86
N GLY A 106 2.94 9.45 11.46
CA GLY A 106 4.08 9.40 12.37
C GLY A 106 4.33 10.75 13.05
N PHE A 107 4.34 11.84 12.28
CA PHE A 107 4.49 13.19 12.79
C PHE A 107 3.43 13.53 13.84
N TYR A 108 2.15 13.30 13.58
CA TYR A 108 1.10 13.63 14.53
C TYR A 108 1.07 12.72 15.78
N LEU A 109 1.48 11.46 15.67
CA LEU A 109 1.74 10.62 16.86
C LEU A 109 2.89 11.18 17.71
N VAL A 110 3.96 11.68 17.08
CA VAL A 110 5.04 12.40 17.79
C VAL A 110 4.51 13.69 18.42
N ARG A 111 3.59 14.41 17.76
CA ARG A 111 2.92 15.58 18.36
C ARG A 111 2.06 15.20 19.57
N TYR A 112 1.35 14.08 19.52
CA TYR A 112 0.62 13.53 20.69
C TYR A 112 1.58 13.26 21.86
N ILE A 113 2.67 12.53 21.61
CA ILE A 113 3.71 12.24 22.63
C ILE A 113 4.26 13.54 23.21
N SER A 114 4.60 14.51 22.35
CA SER A 114 5.12 15.80 22.78
C SER A 114 4.15 16.54 23.69
N GLN A 115 2.86 16.60 23.37
CA GLN A 115 1.87 17.31 24.19
C GLN A 115 1.64 16.60 25.53
N ILE A 116 1.48 15.27 25.51
CA ILE A 116 1.32 14.47 26.72
C ILE A 116 2.56 14.56 27.62
N SER A 117 3.77 14.63 27.06
CA SER A 117 5.01 14.74 27.85
C SER A 117 5.07 15.99 28.72
N THR A 118 4.36 17.07 28.35
CA THR A 118 4.35 18.31 29.12
C THR A 118 3.66 18.16 30.47
N THR A 119 2.75 17.18 30.61
CA THR A 119 2.03 16.90 31.85
C THR A 119 2.70 15.83 32.71
N ILE A 120 3.81 15.24 32.24
CA ILE A 120 4.51 14.14 32.92
C ILE A 120 5.92 14.60 33.30
N ALA A 121 6.20 14.67 34.60
CA ALA A 121 7.51 15.04 35.13
C ALA A 121 8.63 14.10 34.62
N ASP A 122 9.77 14.69 34.27
CA ASP A 122 11.00 14.00 33.81
C ASP A 122 10.84 13.04 32.61
N SER A 123 9.79 13.22 31.80
CA SER A 123 9.46 12.33 30.68
C SER A 123 10.17 12.66 29.36
N LYS A 124 10.87 13.80 29.25
CA LYS A 124 11.46 14.25 27.97
C LYS A 124 12.39 13.23 27.30
N PRO A 125 13.31 12.53 28.01
CA PRO A 125 14.17 11.53 27.37
C PRO A 125 13.38 10.34 26.83
N THR A 126 12.41 9.83 27.59
CA THR A 126 11.60 8.67 27.20
C THR A 126 10.62 9.02 26.08
N ALA A 127 10.07 10.23 26.10
CA ALA A 127 9.26 10.79 25.03
C ALA A 127 10.03 10.87 23.70
N ARG A 128 11.30 11.26 23.70
CA ARG A 128 12.13 11.30 22.48
C ARG A 128 12.41 9.91 21.91
N VAL A 129 12.77 8.96 22.77
CA VAL A 129 12.97 7.54 22.41
C VAL A 129 11.69 6.99 21.78
N LEU A 130 10.56 7.12 22.48
CA LEU A 130 9.27 6.67 22.01
C LEU A 130 8.87 7.35 20.69
N SER A 131 9.13 8.65 20.54
CA SER A 131 8.83 9.38 19.30
C SER A 131 9.53 8.79 18.09
N LEU A 132 10.83 8.48 18.21
CA LEU A 132 11.59 7.85 17.12
C LEU A 132 11.09 6.43 16.84
N MET A 133 10.83 5.64 17.88
CA MET A 133 10.29 4.28 17.71
C MET A 133 8.94 4.30 17.00
N ILE A 134 8.02 5.16 17.44
CA ILE A 134 6.67 5.28 16.87
C ILE A 134 6.70 5.84 15.45
N PHE A 135 7.61 6.78 15.16
CA PHE A 135 7.80 7.27 13.79
C PHE A 135 8.32 6.17 12.85
N GLY A 136 9.27 5.34 13.28
CA GLY A 136 9.70 4.17 12.50
C GLY A 136 8.61 3.11 12.35
N TRP A 137 7.87 2.85 13.44
CA TRP A 137 6.81 1.84 13.51
C TRP A 137 5.74 2.00 12.44
N VAL A 138 5.34 3.25 12.16
CA VAL A 138 4.27 3.50 11.19
C VAL A 138 4.66 3.14 9.75
N PHE A 139 5.95 2.87 9.47
CA PHE A 139 6.46 2.39 8.19
C PHE A 139 6.66 0.86 8.14
N LEU A 140 6.03 0.11 9.06
CA LEU A 140 6.08 -1.34 9.06
C LEU A 140 5.69 -1.93 7.70
N TRP A 141 6.46 -2.87 7.17
CA TRP A 141 6.29 -3.46 5.84
C TRP A 141 5.10 -4.44 5.74
N THR A 142 4.43 -4.76 6.84
CA THR A 142 3.24 -5.62 6.87
C THR A 142 2.02 -5.03 6.14
N GLN A 143 2.09 -3.77 5.75
CA GLN A 143 1.13 -3.03 4.92
C GLN A 143 1.72 -2.73 3.53
N GLN A 144 2.63 -3.58 3.01
CA GLN A 144 3.34 -3.35 1.76
C GLN A 144 2.40 -3.07 0.57
N GLU A 145 1.27 -3.76 0.47
CA GLU A 145 0.23 -3.51 -0.56
C GLU A 145 -0.09 -2.02 -0.65
N ASN A 146 -0.24 -1.33 0.49
CA ASN A 146 -0.54 0.10 0.51
C ASN A 146 0.66 0.96 0.10
N PHE A 147 1.89 0.54 0.37
CA PHE A 147 3.08 1.30 -0.03
C PHE A 147 3.41 1.18 -1.52
N VAL A 148 3.24 0.00 -2.11
CA VAL A 148 3.67 -0.27 -3.50
C VAL A 148 2.57 -0.07 -4.54
N TRP A 149 1.30 0.00 -4.12
CA TRP A 149 0.18 0.16 -5.03
C TRP A 149 -0.32 1.62 -5.07
N ALA A 150 -0.23 2.22 -6.25
CA ALA A 150 -0.52 3.63 -6.49
C ALA A 150 -1.98 4.03 -6.22
N PHE A 151 -2.91 3.08 -6.22
CA PHE A 151 -4.30 3.35 -5.89
C PHE A 151 -4.51 3.62 -4.40
N GLN A 152 -3.59 3.22 -3.50
CA GLN A 152 -3.88 3.00 -2.07
C GLN A 152 -3.97 4.23 -1.16
N SER A 153 -3.86 5.45 -1.71
CA SER A 153 -3.84 6.69 -0.93
C SER A 153 -5.05 6.85 0.04
N GLN A 154 -6.24 6.35 -0.33
CA GLN A 154 -7.42 6.38 0.55
C GLN A 154 -7.25 5.60 1.86
N PHE A 155 -6.47 4.52 1.89
CA PHE A 155 -6.24 3.72 3.11
C PHE A 155 -5.39 4.49 4.13
N PHE A 156 -4.41 5.26 3.64
CA PHE A 156 -3.65 6.17 4.50
C PHE A 156 -4.49 7.36 4.93
N LEU A 157 -5.22 8.00 4.02
CA LEU A 157 -6.04 9.18 4.32
C LEU A 157 -7.14 8.89 5.35
N MET A 158 -7.82 7.74 5.26
CA MET A 158 -8.85 7.35 6.24
C MET A 158 -8.29 7.15 7.66
N THR A 159 -6.97 6.97 7.78
CA THR A 159 -6.28 6.74 9.04
C THR A 159 -5.71 8.06 9.58
N VAL A 160 -5.08 8.84 8.70
CA VAL A 160 -4.38 10.07 9.05
C VAL A 160 -5.32 11.23 9.33
N LEU A 161 -6.36 11.45 8.50
CA LEU A 161 -7.27 12.58 8.70
C LEU A 161 -8.01 12.50 10.05
N PRO A 162 -8.55 11.34 10.48
CA PRO A 162 -9.18 11.25 11.80
C PRO A 162 -8.19 11.47 12.93
N LEU A 163 -6.97 10.90 12.85
CA LEU A 163 -5.93 11.09 13.85
C LEU A 163 -5.65 12.59 14.09
N ILE A 164 -5.51 13.35 13.00
CA ILE A 164 -5.25 14.79 13.02
C ILE A 164 -6.50 15.56 13.49
N ALA A 165 -7.70 15.17 13.05
CA ALA A 165 -8.95 15.78 13.49
C ALA A 165 -9.13 15.66 15.01
N PHE A 166 -8.90 14.47 15.58
CA PHE A 166 -8.89 14.24 17.03
C PHE A 166 -7.79 15.02 17.75
N TYR A 167 -6.61 15.18 17.13
CA TYR A 167 -5.51 15.96 17.73
C TYR A 167 -5.90 17.42 17.90
N PHE A 168 -6.46 18.03 16.86
CA PHE A 168 -6.92 19.42 16.94
C PHE A 168 -8.17 19.59 17.80
N LEU A 169 -9.01 18.57 17.93
CA LEU A 169 -10.12 18.58 18.90
C LEU A 169 -9.59 18.66 20.33
N ALA A 170 -8.61 17.83 20.68
CA ALA A 170 -7.94 17.87 21.98
C ALA A 170 -7.23 19.21 22.21
N ARG A 171 -6.50 19.73 21.20
CA ARG A 171 -5.83 21.02 21.27
C ARG A 171 -6.81 22.17 21.54
N SER A 172 -7.99 22.13 20.91
CA SER A 172 -9.05 23.11 21.15
C SER A 172 -9.67 23.00 22.55
N ALA A 173 -9.69 21.80 23.13
CA ALA A 173 -10.10 21.60 24.53
C ALA A 173 -9.03 22.13 25.50
N ASP A 174 -7.75 21.96 25.17
CA ASP A 174 -6.61 22.34 26.01
C ASP A 174 -6.38 23.86 26.03
N HIS A 175 -6.36 24.53 24.87
CA HIS A 175 -6.11 25.97 24.77
C HIS A 175 -7.37 26.82 24.67
N GLY A 176 -8.55 26.21 24.51
CA GLY A 176 -9.81 26.92 24.33
C GLY A 176 -9.98 27.63 22.97
N ASP A 177 -9.05 27.45 22.02
CA ASP A 177 -9.02 28.24 20.80
C ASP A 177 -9.98 27.72 19.70
N GLY A 178 -10.52 28.65 18.91
CA GLY A 178 -11.47 28.36 17.83
C GLY A 178 -10.81 27.90 16.53
N VAL A 179 -9.53 28.22 16.31
CA VAL A 179 -8.80 27.85 15.09
C VAL A 179 -8.58 26.34 15.04
N SER A 180 -8.09 25.75 16.14
CA SER A 180 -7.96 24.31 16.31
C SER A 180 -9.31 23.61 16.15
N PHE A 181 -10.40 24.19 16.67
CA PHE A 181 -11.73 23.62 16.46
C PHE A 181 -12.14 23.65 14.98
N GLY A 182 -11.92 24.77 14.29
CA GLY A 182 -12.20 24.90 12.85
C GLY A 182 -11.40 23.90 12.01
N ILE A 183 -10.10 23.73 12.29
CA ILE A 183 -9.25 22.72 11.64
C ILE A 183 -9.78 21.32 11.90
N SER A 184 -10.16 21.02 13.15
CA SER A 184 -10.73 19.73 13.54
C SER A 184 -12.03 19.43 12.77
N LEU A 185 -12.95 20.39 12.69
CA LEU A 185 -14.19 20.25 11.92
C LEU A 185 -13.92 20.02 10.43
N PHE A 186 -13.04 20.82 9.84
CA PHE A 186 -12.68 20.70 8.43
C PHE A 186 -12.13 19.31 8.12
N LEU A 187 -11.20 18.80 8.92
CA LEU A 187 -10.63 17.45 8.74
C LEU A 187 -11.64 16.33 9.00
N GLY A 188 -12.56 16.53 9.95
CA GLY A 188 -13.66 15.60 10.19
C GLY A 188 -14.62 15.49 9.00
N VAL A 189 -14.94 16.62 8.35
CA VAL A 189 -15.74 16.64 7.11
C VAL A 189 -14.96 15.99 5.97
N LEU A 190 -13.67 16.35 5.79
CA LEU A 190 -12.81 15.77 4.75
C LEU A 190 -12.67 14.25 4.87
N SER A 191 -12.71 13.71 6.07
CA SER A 191 -12.62 12.26 6.30
C SER A 191 -13.72 11.49 5.58
N ALA A 192 -14.93 12.05 5.43
CA ALA A 192 -16.00 11.41 4.67
C ALA A 192 -15.69 11.27 3.16
N GLY A 193 -14.75 12.04 2.63
CA GLY A 193 -14.25 11.94 1.25
C GLY A 193 -13.08 10.96 1.07
N THR A 194 -12.78 10.13 2.07
CA THR A 194 -11.73 9.10 2.00
C THR A 194 -12.34 7.74 1.64
N MET A 195 -12.79 6.98 2.64
CA MET A 195 -13.55 5.74 2.49
C MET A 195 -14.80 5.79 3.38
N ALA A 196 -15.66 4.77 3.28
CA ALA A 196 -16.97 4.75 3.95
C ALA A 196 -16.87 4.88 5.49
N ASN A 197 -15.80 4.37 6.10
CA ASN A 197 -15.56 4.50 7.54
C ASN A 197 -15.30 5.96 7.98
N GLY A 198 -14.83 6.82 7.08
CA GLY A 198 -14.60 8.24 7.35
C GLY A 198 -15.88 9.01 7.74
N ILE A 199 -17.06 8.48 7.40
CA ILE A 199 -18.37 9.02 7.80
C ILE A 199 -18.53 8.99 9.33
N ALA A 200 -17.93 8.00 10.01
CA ALA A 200 -18.05 7.83 11.46
C ALA A 200 -17.20 8.82 12.27
N VAL A 201 -16.32 9.60 11.62
CA VAL A 201 -15.35 10.46 12.30
C VAL A 201 -16.03 11.58 13.07
N LEU A 202 -16.97 12.31 12.45
CA LEU A 202 -17.72 13.39 13.10
C LEU A 202 -18.57 12.89 14.28
N PRO A 203 -19.35 11.78 14.15
CA PRO A 203 -20.02 11.15 15.30
C PRO A 203 -19.05 10.77 16.42
N MET A 204 -17.89 10.19 16.11
CA MET A 204 -16.89 9.81 17.12
C MET A 204 -16.22 11.03 17.77
N MET A 205 -16.04 12.12 17.02
CA MET A 205 -15.58 13.40 17.55
C MET A 205 -16.61 14.04 18.47
N LEU A 206 -17.91 13.93 18.16
CA LEU A 206 -18.99 14.36 19.04
C LEU A 206 -18.94 13.60 20.37
N LEU A 207 -18.78 12.26 20.35
CA LEU A 207 -18.59 11.46 21.55
C LEU A 207 -17.37 11.95 22.35
N CYS A 208 -16.23 12.14 21.67
CA CYS A 208 -15.02 12.66 22.28
C CYS A 208 -15.24 14.05 22.93
N ALA A 209 -15.98 14.94 22.29
CA ALA A 209 -16.29 16.28 22.78
C ALA A 209 -17.07 16.27 24.12
N PHE A 210 -17.87 15.25 24.39
CA PHE A 210 -18.50 15.06 25.69
C PHE A 210 -17.47 14.75 26.79
N PHE A 211 -16.53 13.83 26.52
CA PHE A 211 -15.46 13.48 27.48
C PHE A 211 -14.44 14.60 27.67
N LEU A 212 -14.21 15.41 26.64
CA LEU A 212 -13.39 16.63 26.70
C LEU A 212 -14.11 17.81 27.36
N LYS A 213 -15.40 17.66 27.71
CA LYS A 213 -16.22 18.71 28.33
C LYS A 213 -16.25 20.02 27.51
N LEU A 214 -16.24 19.91 26.19
CA LEU A 214 -16.32 21.08 25.30
C LEU A 214 -17.64 21.86 25.52
N PRO A 215 -17.65 23.18 25.27
CA PRO A 215 -18.85 24.00 25.40
C PRO A 215 -19.95 23.55 24.42
N LEU A 216 -21.21 23.85 24.78
CA LEU A 216 -22.39 23.34 24.06
C LEU A 216 -22.38 23.69 22.58
N TYR A 217 -21.98 24.92 22.20
CA TYR A 217 -21.94 25.32 20.78
C TYR A 217 -21.02 24.44 19.93
N LYS A 218 -19.84 24.02 20.44
CA LYS A 218 -18.93 23.10 19.73
C LYS A 218 -19.57 21.74 19.53
N LYS A 219 -20.27 21.22 20.55
CA LYS A 219 -21.03 19.96 20.47
C LYS A 219 -22.19 20.07 19.47
N SER A 220 -22.90 21.20 19.46
CA SER A 220 -23.99 21.45 18.50
C SER A 220 -23.49 21.47 17.06
N PHE A 221 -22.35 22.14 16.77
CA PHE A 221 -21.74 22.10 15.44
C PHE A 221 -21.35 20.67 15.02
N LEU A 222 -20.71 19.92 15.93
CA LEU A 222 -20.37 18.51 15.67
C LEU A 222 -21.61 17.66 15.42
N LEU A 223 -22.70 17.86 16.17
CA LEU A 223 -23.96 17.15 15.97
C LEU A 223 -24.58 17.44 14.60
N ILE A 224 -24.65 18.72 14.21
CA ILE A 224 -25.19 19.13 12.90
C ILE A 224 -24.40 18.46 11.78
N LEU A 225 -23.06 18.52 11.85
CA LEU A 225 -22.20 17.91 10.83
C LEU A 225 -22.26 16.37 10.85
N SER A 226 -22.42 15.76 12.03
CA SER A 226 -22.61 14.31 12.19
C SER A 226 -23.91 13.79 11.56
N VAL A 227 -24.85 14.67 11.24
CA VAL A 227 -26.10 14.31 10.51
C VAL A 227 -25.98 14.74 9.04
N ALA A 228 -25.55 15.97 8.78
CA ALA A 228 -25.50 16.54 7.44
C ALA A 228 -24.51 15.81 6.51
N VAL A 229 -23.32 15.44 7.01
CA VAL A 229 -22.29 14.80 6.20
C VAL A 229 -22.69 13.37 5.79
N PRO A 230 -23.14 12.48 6.70
CA PRO A 230 -23.66 11.18 6.28
C PRO A 230 -24.84 11.30 5.32
N TYR A 231 -25.77 12.24 5.55
CA TYR A 231 -26.89 12.47 4.64
C TYR A 231 -26.42 12.82 3.22
N ALA A 232 -25.47 13.75 3.08
CA ALA A 232 -24.89 14.10 1.80
C ALA A 232 -24.10 12.94 1.17
N TYR A 233 -23.38 12.16 1.96
CA TYR A 233 -22.64 10.98 1.49
C TYR A 233 -23.58 9.93 0.89
N PHE A 234 -24.71 9.65 1.53
CA PHE A 234 -25.65 8.63 1.07
C PHE A 234 -26.63 9.12 -0.02
N TYR A 235 -26.57 10.39 -0.41
CA TYR A 235 -27.38 10.91 -1.51
C TYR A 235 -27.02 10.22 -2.85
N GLY A 236 -27.95 9.43 -3.38
CA GLY A 236 -27.74 8.63 -4.60
C GLY A 236 -26.77 7.46 -4.42
N TYR A 237 -26.55 7.00 -3.19
CA TYR A 237 -25.76 5.79 -2.89
C TYR A 237 -26.56 4.53 -3.19
N VAL A 238 -25.90 3.53 -3.80
CA VAL A 238 -26.49 2.22 -4.09
C VAL A 238 -25.64 1.16 -3.40
N ALA A 239 -26.23 0.39 -2.48
CA ALA A 239 -25.50 -0.66 -1.77
C ALA A 239 -25.05 -1.77 -2.74
N PRO A 240 -23.78 -2.20 -2.73
CA PRO A 240 -23.32 -3.33 -3.55
C PRO A 240 -24.02 -4.63 -3.17
N GLU A 241 -24.57 -5.37 -4.14
CA GLU A 241 -25.37 -6.59 -3.90
C GLU A 241 -24.56 -7.74 -3.28
N HIS A 242 -23.26 -7.83 -3.57
CA HIS A 242 -22.39 -8.91 -3.09
C HIS A 242 -21.75 -8.65 -1.72
N HIS A 243 -22.01 -7.50 -1.08
CA HIS A 243 -21.47 -7.18 0.24
C HIS A 243 -22.45 -7.55 1.36
N GLY A 244 -21.90 -7.97 2.50
CA GLY A 244 -22.71 -8.23 3.70
C GLY A 244 -23.30 -6.95 4.29
N SER A 245 -24.35 -7.10 5.09
CA SER A 245 -24.84 -6.03 5.96
C SER A 245 -24.41 -6.29 7.39
N LEU A 246 -23.84 -5.28 8.06
CA LEU A 246 -23.42 -5.39 9.46
C LEU A 246 -24.56 -5.88 10.37
N SER A 247 -25.80 -5.42 10.14
CA SER A 247 -26.94 -5.83 10.95
C SER A 247 -27.37 -7.27 10.72
N SER A 248 -27.26 -7.79 9.49
CA SER A 248 -27.56 -9.19 9.21
C SER A 248 -26.43 -10.08 9.71
N SER A 249 -25.16 -9.74 9.43
CA SER A 249 -24.01 -10.52 9.89
C SER A 249 -23.92 -10.63 11.41
N LEU A 250 -24.22 -9.56 12.16
CA LEU A 250 -24.28 -9.63 13.62
C LEU A 250 -25.44 -10.46 14.15
N ARG A 251 -26.55 -10.55 13.41
CA ARG A 251 -27.72 -11.34 13.80
C ARG A 251 -27.52 -12.81 13.50
N ASP A 252 -26.99 -13.10 12.31
CA ASP A 252 -26.96 -14.44 11.73
C ASP A 252 -25.68 -15.20 12.13
N ASP A 253 -24.54 -14.49 12.24
CA ASP A 253 -23.26 -15.09 12.65
C ASP A 253 -22.35 -14.10 13.44
N PRO A 254 -22.74 -13.73 14.67
CA PRO A 254 -21.94 -12.84 15.51
C PRO A 254 -20.57 -13.42 15.86
N GLY A 255 -20.43 -14.76 15.90
CA GLY A 255 -19.19 -15.45 16.22
C GLY A 255 -18.12 -15.16 15.17
N THR A 256 -18.45 -15.32 13.88
CA THR A 256 -17.51 -15.01 12.80
C THR A 256 -17.20 -13.52 12.73
N VAL A 257 -18.17 -12.63 12.96
CA VAL A 257 -17.90 -11.18 13.00
C VAL A 257 -16.90 -10.82 14.10
N LEU A 258 -17.04 -11.40 15.30
CA LEU A 258 -16.10 -11.18 16.40
C LEU A 258 -14.72 -11.76 16.10
N LEU A 259 -14.65 -13.00 15.59
CA LEU A 259 -13.40 -13.63 15.19
C LEU A 259 -12.66 -12.82 14.13
N TYR A 260 -13.38 -12.39 13.08
CA TYR A 260 -12.86 -11.54 12.02
C TYR A 260 -12.36 -10.21 12.58
N THR A 261 -13.13 -9.56 13.46
CA THR A 261 -12.72 -8.30 14.11
C THR A 261 -11.42 -8.48 14.91
N MET A 262 -11.29 -9.55 15.69
CA MET A 262 -10.08 -9.79 16.48
C MET A 262 -8.87 -10.05 15.58
N ILE A 263 -9.00 -10.87 14.53
CA ILE A 263 -7.90 -11.11 13.60
C ILE A 263 -7.53 -9.83 12.85
N TYR A 264 -8.51 -9.03 12.44
CA TYR A 264 -8.29 -7.71 11.82
C TYR A 264 -7.41 -6.84 12.71
N LEU A 265 -7.78 -6.65 13.98
CA LEU A 265 -7.02 -5.80 14.92
C LEU A 265 -5.60 -6.32 15.20
N GLY A 266 -5.36 -7.62 15.03
CA GLY A 266 -4.05 -8.25 15.14
C GLY A 266 -3.33 -8.49 13.81
N SER A 267 -3.85 -8.01 12.67
CA SER A 267 -3.31 -8.31 11.34
C SER A 267 -1.81 -8.04 11.16
N PRO A 268 -1.18 -7.01 11.76
CA PRO A 268 0.27 -6.83 11.59
C PRO A 268 1.07 -8.06 12.05
N PHE A 269 0.58 -8.75 13.09
CA PHE A 269 1.24 -9.93 13.65
C PHE A 269 1.00 -11.19 12.82
N TYR A 270 -0.06 -11.26 12.00
CA TYR A 270 -0.19 -12.33 11.01
C TYR A 270 0.99 -12.31 10.02
N HIS A 271 1.33 -11.12 9.52
CA HIS A 271 2.41 -10.94 8.55
C HIS A 271 3.81 -11.08 9.19
N ILE A 272 4.00 -10.59 10.42
CA ILE A 272 5.28 -10.73 11.15
C ILE A 272 5.64 -12.21 11.39
N PHE A 273 4.64 -13.06 11.67
CA PHE A 273 4.84 -14.46 12.05
C PHE A 273 4.76 -15.47 10.88
N GLY A 274 4.74 -14.99 9.62
CA GLY A 274 5.00 -15.86 8.45
C GLY A 274 3.80 -16.62 7.88
N HIS A 275 2.57 -16.13 8.09
CA HIS A 275 1.31 -16.67 7.53
C HIS A 275 0.89 -18.07 8.05
N GLY A 276 -0.33 -18.50 7.66
CA GLY A 276 -0.89 -19.80 8.04
C GLY A 276 -1.62 -19.84 9.38
N THR A 277 -2.03 -21.03 9.82
CA THR A 277 -2.92 -21.22 10.99
C THR A 277 -2.35 -20.67 12.29
N VAL A 278 -1.04 -20.84 12.53
CA VAL A 278 -0.38 -20.28 13.71
C VAL A 278 -0.42 -18.76 13.68
N ALA A 279 -0.16 -18.15 12.52
CA ALA A 279 -0.22 -16.70 12.35
C ALA A 279 -1.63 -16.14 12.58
N TYR A 280 -2.68 -16.86 12.14
CA TYR A 280 -4.07 -16.50 12.47
C TYR A 280 -4.33 -16.50 13.97
N PHE A 281 -3.89 -17.54 14.67
CA PHE A 281 -4.03 -17.65 16.12
C PHE A 281 -3.27 -16.53 16.85
N VAL A 282 -2.06 -16.20 16.40
CA VAL A 282 -1.26 -15.09 16.93
C VAL A 282 -1.99 -13.77 16.71
N ALA A 283 -2.45 -13.48 15.49
CA ALA A 283 -3.22 -12.27 15.18
C ALA A 283 -4.47 -12.17 16.07
N PHE A 284 -5.23 -13.26 16.21
CA PHE A 284 -6.37 -13.31 17.13
C PHE A 284 -5.99 -12.95 18.58
N CYS A 285 -4.91 -13.55 19.11
CA CYS A 285 -4.43 -13.28 20.47
C CYS A 285 -4.01 -11.81 20.65
N PHE A 286 -3.29 -11.23 19.68
CA PHE A 286 -2.92 -9.81 19.73
C PHE A 286 -4.16 -8.91 19.62
N GLY A 287 -5.13 -9.26 18.78
CA GLY A 287 -6.42 -8.57 18.66
C GLY A 287 -7.23 -8.57 19.95
N LEU A 288 -7.31 -9.71 20.64
CA LEU A 288 -7.88 -9.79 21.98
C LEU A 288 -7.11 -8.93 22.99
N GLY A 289 -5.78 -9.00 22.95
CA GLY A 289 -4.89 -8.25 23.84
C GLY A 289 -5.07 -6.74 23.72
N ILE A 290 -5.10 -6.19 22.50
CA ILE A 290 -5.33 -4.75 22.30
C ILE A 290 -6.77 -4.35 22.65
N SER A 291 -7.75 -5.21 22.42
CA SER A 291 -9.14 -4.92 22.78
C SER A 291 -9.30 -4.84 24.30
N ALA A 292 -8.84 -5.86 25.03
CA ALA A 292 -8.86 -5.89 26.49
C ALA A 292 -8.00 -4.76 27.10
N GLY A 293 -6.81 -4.54 26.55
CA GLY A 293 -5.93 -3.44 26.95
C GLY A 293 -6.56 -2.07 26.74
N SER A 294 -7.25 -1.85 25.62
CA SER A 294 -7.92 -0.58 25.30
C SER A 294 -9.09 -0.32 26.24
N ILE A 295 -9.87 -1.35 26.59
CA ILE A 295 -10.95 -1.25 27.60
C ILE A 295 -10.35 -0.89 28.97
N PHE A 296 -9.27 -1.56 29.37
CA PHE A 296 -8.58 -1.28 30.62
C PHE A 296 -8.03 0.16 30.66
N LEU A 297 -7.33 0.62 29.61
CA LEU A 297 -6.85 1.99 29.51
C LEU A 297 -8.00 3.00 29.49
N ALA A 298 -9.10 2.70 28.79
CA ALA A 298 -10.30 3.53 28.78
C ALA A 298 -10.83 3.73 30.19
N SER A 299 -10.94 2.67 30.98
CA SER A 299 -11.37 2.79 32.38
C SER A 299 -10.44 3.71 33.17
N LYS A 300 -9.12 3.54 33.05
CA LYS A 300 -8.15 4.37 33.79
C LYS A 300 -8.20 5.84 33.36
N ILE A 301 -8.26 6.13 32.07
CA ILE A 301 -8.23 7.49 31.53
C ILE A 301 -9.56 8.20 31.77
N LEU A 302 -10.70 7.52 31.52
CA LEU A 302 -12.02 8.13 31.61
C LEU A 302 -12.49 8.34 33.06
N PHE A 303 -11.96 7.58 34.02
CA PHE A 303 -12.23 7.80 35.44
C PHE A 303 -11.13 8.60 36.17
N SER A 304 -10.05 8.99 35.49
CA SER A 304 -9.01 9.86 36.08
C SER A 304 -9.43 11.33 36.10
N THR A 305 -9.10 12.03 37.19
CA THR A 305 -9.30 13.47 37.37
C THR A 305 -8.19 14.33 36.76
N THR A 306 -7.03 13.73 36.45
CA THR A 306 -5.83 14.42 35.95
C THR A 306 -5.48 14.07 34.50
N ARG A 307 -6.47 13.65 33.72
CA ARG A 307 -6.28 13.21 32.32
C ARG A 307 -5.95 14.36 31.38
N SER A 308 -5.02 14.13 30.45
CA SER A 308 -4.75 15.06 29.35
C SER A 308 -5.86 14.97 28.27
N PRO A 309 -6.32 16.09 27.69
CA PRO A 309 -7.21 16.09 26.53
C PRO A 309 -6.70 15.21 25.38
N PHE A 310 -5.39 15.17 25.19
CA PHE A 310 -4.73 14.38 24.15
C PHE A 310 -4.81 12.86 24.41
N GLN A 311 -4.82 12.41 25.66
CA GLN A 311 -5.06 10.99 25.98
C GLN A 311 -6.50 10.59 25.66
N VAL A 312 -7.46 11.46 25.99
CA VAL A 312 -8.88 11.20 25.72
C VAL A 312 -9.13 11.12 24.21
N SER A 313 -8.59 12.05 23.42
CA SER A 313 -8.78 12.03 21.97
C SER A 313 -8.07 10.87 21.29
N LEU A 314 -6.85 10.52 21.72
CA LEU A 314 -6.12 9.37 21.17
C LEU A 314 -6.81 8.04 21.50
N LEU A 315 -7.43 7.92 22.67
CA LEU A 315 -8.29 6.79 23.02
C LEU A 315 -9.51 6.69 22.09
N HIS A 316 -10.16 7.81 21.76
CA HIS A 316 -11.30 7.82 20.82
C HIS A 316 -10.86 7.48 19.40
N TYR A 317 -9.64 7.86 19.00
CA TYR A 317 -9.05 7.41 17.74
C TYR A 317 -8.85 5.89 17.71
N VAL A 318 -8.33 5.29 18.79
CA VAL A 318 -8.22 3.81 18.91
C VAL A 318 -9.61 3.16 18.82
N ALA A 319 -10.61 3.72 19.50
CA ALA A 319 -11.99 3.23 19.40
C ALA A 319 -12.58 3.37 17.99
N PHE A 320 -12.24 4.44 17.25
CA PHE A 320 -12.63 4.63 15.85
C PHE A 320 -12.04 3.55 14.93
N VAL A 321 -10.77 3.17 15.13
CA VAL A 321 -10.18 2.06 14.38
C VAL A 321 -10.85 0.73 14.74
N GLY A 322 -11.16 0.51 16.03
CA GLY A 322 -11.95 -0.64 16.48
C GLY A 322 -13.32 -0.73 15.81
N ALA A 323 -14.03 0.40 15.71
CA ALA A 323 -15.32 0.47 15.01
C ALA A 323 -15.16 0.22 13.50
N THR A 324 -14.08 0.69 12.89
CA THR A 324 -13.74 0.40 11.48
C THR A 324 -13.53 -1.10 11.26
N ALA A 325 -12.81 -1.78 12.16
CA ALA A 325 -12.60 -3.22 12.09
C ALA A 325 -13.92 -4.00 12.17
N LEU A 326 -14.81 -3.62 13.11
CA LEU A 326 -16.12 -4.23 13.25
C LEU A 326 -17.02 -4.00 12.03
N ALA A 327 -17.04 -2.78 11.49
CA ALA A 327 -17.79 -2.45 10.28
C ALA A 327 -17.26 -3.24 9.06
N THR A 328 -15.95 -3.39 8.95
CA THR A 328 -15.32 -4.19 7.89
C THR A 328 -15.70 -5.66 8.03
N ALA A 329 -15.64 -6.22 9.25
CA ALA A 329 -16.09 -7.58 9.52
C ALA A 329 -17.56 -7.80 9.12
N GLY A 330 -18.46 -6.86 9.44
CA GLY A 330 -19.86 -6.93 9.03
C GLY A 330 -20.09 -6.92 7.52
N GLY A 331 -19.27 -6.19 6.76
CA GLY A 331 -19.38 -6.14 5.30
C GLY A 331 -18.64 -7.26 4.56
N ARG A 332 -17.59 -7.84 5.18
CA ARG A 332 -16.61 -8.69 4.51
C ARG A 332 -16.51 -10.11 5.06
N ALA A 333 -17.11 -10.44 6.20
CA ALA A 333 -17.08 -11.81 6.75
C ALA A 333 -17.66 -12.85 5.77
N VAL A 334 -18.59 -12.45 4.90
CA VAL A 334 -19.18 -13.31 3.84
C VAL A 334 -18.15 -13.85 2.85
N PHE A 335 -17.02 -13.16 2.66
CA PHE A 335 -15.94 -13.62 1.78
C PHE A 335 -15.04 -14.66 2.45
N GLY A 336 -15.30 -15.02 3.71
CA GLY A 336 -14.50 -15.95 4.48
C GLY A 336 -13.33 -15.30 5.21
N ILE A 337 -12.73 -16.05 6.14
CA ILE A 337 -11.74 -15.51 7.07
C ILE A 337 -10.43 -15.10 6.39
N HIS A 338 -10.10 -15.65 5.22
CA HIS A 338 -8.87 -15.32 4.51
C HIS A 338 -8.85 -13.87 4.01
N ALA A 339 -10.01 -13.24 3.82
CA ALA A 339 -10.11 -11.85 3.40
C ALA A 339 -9.60 -10.86 4.48
N VAL A 340 -9.60 -11.24 5.77
CA VAL A 340 -9.24 -10.33 6.88
C VAL A 340 -7.76 -9.96 6.90
N VAL A 341 -6.91 -10.86 6.40
CA VAL A 341 -5.46 -10.72 6.41
C VAL A 341 -4.92 -10.09 5.12
N ALA A 342 -5.78 -9.48 4.32
CA ALA A 342 -5.34 -8.64 3.21
C ALA A 342 -4.50 -7.47 3.76
N GLU A 343 -3.33 -7.24 3.18
CA GLU A 343 -2.33 -6.30 3.69
C GLU A 343 -2.86 -4.86 3.71
N ARG A 344 -3.79 -4.53 2.81
CA ARG A 344 -4.49 -3.23 2.81
C ARG A 344 -5.21 -2.89 4.12
N TYR A 345 -5.64 -3.89 4.91
CA TYR A 345 -6.29 -3.68 6.20
C TYR A 345 -5.31 -3.43 7.35
N THR A 346 -4.01 -3.58 7.12
CA THR A 346 -2.98 -3.49 8.15
C THR A 346 -2.59 -2.04 8.49
N THR A 347 -2.80 -1.07 7.60
CA THR A 347 -2.49 0.35 7.88
C THR A 347 -3.21 0.94 9.11
N PRO A 348 -4.55 0.89 9.23
CA PRO A 348 -5.22 1.46 10.39
C PRO A 348 -4.80 0.77 11.69
N THR A 349 -4.53 -0.53 11.65
CA THR A 349 -4.16 -1.32 12.82
C THR A 349 -2.72 -1.04 13.26
N VAL A 350 -1.78 -0.85 12.33
CA VAL A 350 -0.41 -0.39 12.64
C VAL A 350 -0.44 0.94 13.39
N VAL A 351 -1.21 1.92 12.91
CA VAL A 351 -1.32 3.23 13.58
C VAL A 351 -2.07 3.12 14.91
N MET A 352 -3.07 2.25 15.01
CA MET A 352 -3.77 1.97 16.28
C MET A 352 -2.83 1.35 17.32
N TRP A 353 -2.00 0.37 16.96
CA TRP A 353 -1.01 -0.20 17.86
C TRP A 353 0.02 0.84 18.32
N ALA A 354 0.47 1.71 17.41
CA ALA A 354 1.33 2.83 17.76
C ALA A 354 0.65 3.79 18.75
N ALA A 355 -0.60 4.18 18.49
CA ALA A 355 -1.41 4.99 19.40
C ALA A 355 -1.63 4.32 20.76
N PHE A 356 -1.88 3.01 20.78
CA PHE A 356 -2.06 2.21 21.99
C PHE A 356 -0.79 2.21 22.85
N VAL A 357 0.39 2.03 22.25
CA VAL A 357 1.68 2.12 22.97
C VAL A 357 1.87 3.51 23.58
N VAL A 358 1.51 4.58 22.86
CA VAL A 358 1.55 5.95 23.40
C VAL A 358 0.60 6.09 24.59
N LEU A 359 -0.60 5.52 24.55
CA LEU A 359 -1.55 5.53 25.68
C LEU A 359 -1.04 4.73 26.89
N VAL A 360 -0.41 3.58 26.68
CA VAL A 360 0.23 2.79 27.76
C VAL A 360 1.32 3.62 28.44
N TRP A 361 2.22 4.22 27.65
CA TRP A 361 3.28 5.09 28.15
C TRP A 361 2.72 6.28 28.95
N ALA A 362 1.70 6.94 28.40
CA ALA A 362 1.06 8.10 29.02
C ALA A 362 0.33 7.76 30.34
N THR A 363 -0.23 6.56 30.45
CA THR A 363 -1.02 6.14 31.61
C THR A 363 -0.14 5.61 32.74
N PHE A 364 1.02 5.02 32.41
CA PHE A 364 1.92 4.40 33.38
C PHE A 364 3.33 5.02 33.35
N PRO A 365 3.48 6.35 33.47
CA PRO A 365 4.76 7.03 33.26
C PRO A 365 5.87 6.55 34.21
N ASN A 366 5.53 6.19 35.44
CA ASN A 366 6.48 5.69 36.45
C ASN A 366 7.09 4.34 36.06
N ALA A 367 6.40 3.52 35.27
CA ALA A 367 6.96 2.28 34.72
C ALA A 367 8.06 2.56 33.68
N PHE A 368 8.07 3.76 33.10
CA PHE A 368 8.99 4.18 32.04
C PHE A 368 10.06 5.18 32.50
N GLN A 369 9.95 5.76 33.70
CA GLN A 369 10.93 6.73 34.22
C GLN A 369 12.26 6.05 34.55
N LEU A 370 13.36 6.62 34.04
CA LEU A 370 14.72 6.06 34.12
C LEU A 370 15.39 6.14 35.50
N ARG A 371 14.74 6.70 36.52
CA ARG A 371 15.42 7.16 37.75
C ARG A 371 15.12 6.38 39.04
N GLU A 372 13.94 5.76 39.21
CA GLU A 372 13.54 5.23 40.53
C GLU A 372 13.44 3.70 40.67
N GLN A 373 13.37 2.91 39.59
CA GLN A 373 13.35 1.44 39.71
C GLN A 373 14.24 0.76 38.67
N ARG A 374 15.51 0.55 39.04
CA ARG A 374 16.56 -0.04 38.20
C ARG A 374 16.19 -1.39 37.56
N ASN A 375 15.28 -2.15 38.16
CA ASN A 375 14.78 -3.43 37.63
C ASN A 375 13.61 -3.28 36.65
N SER A 376 12.67 -2.35 36.88
CA SER A 376 11.52 -2.09 36.00
C SER A 376 11.95 -1.47 34.67
N ILE A 377 12.91 -0.53 34.72
CA ILE A 377 13.49 0.11 33.54
C ILE A 377 14.18 -0.91 32.64
N ARG A 378 14.97 -1.83 33.23
CA ARG A 378 15.67 -2.89 32.48
C ARG A 378 14.69 -3.85 31.82
N ALA A 379 13.60 -4.22 32.51
CA ALA A 379 12.58 -5.10 31.95
C ALA A 379 11.87 -4.45 30.76
N TRP A 380 11.39 -3.20 30.89
CA TRP A 380 10.71 -2.48 29.81
C TRP A 380 11.63 -2.16 28.62
N SER A 381 12.86 -1.73 28.89
CA SER A 381 13.84 -1.50 27.82
C SER A 381 14.17 -2.79 27.08
N SER A 382 14.23 -3.92 27.79
CA SER A 382 14.48 -5.24 27.18
C SER A 382 13.28 -5.69 26.34
N ILE A 383 12.04 -5.53 26.83
CA ILE A 383 10.82 -5.86 26.08
C ILE A 383 10.73 -5.01 24.81
N LEU A 384 10.90 -3.70 24.91
CA LEU A 384 10.89 -2.80 23.75
C LEU A 384 12.02 -3.13 22.77
N THR A 385 13.21 -3.48 23.26
CA THR A 385 14.34 -3.86 22.40
C THR A 385 14.09 -5.19 21.69
N ILE A 386 13.64 -6.22 22.40
CA ILE A 386 13.30 -7.54 21.84
C ILE A 386 12.18 -7.39 20.81
N PHE A 387 11.14 -6.63 21.15
CA PHE A 387 10.03 -6.37 20.25
C PHE A 387 10.45 -5.59 19.00
N SER A 388 11.24 -4.53 19.18
CA SER A 388 11.81 -3.76 18.05
C SER A 388 12.72 -4.62 17.18
N PHE A 389 13.45 -5.57 17.78
CA PHE A 389 14.26 -6.53 17.05
C PHE A 389 13.39 -7.44 16.16
N PHE A 390 12.34 -8.06 16.69
CA PHE A 390 11.43 -8.89 15.89
C PHE A 390 10.75 -8.10 14.77
N VAL A 391 10.29 -6.90 15.07
CA VAL A 391 9.69 -6.00 14.08
C VAL A 391 10.69 -5.63 12.99
N LEU A 392 11.92 -5.28 13.36
CA LEU A 392 12.98 -4.97 12.41
C LEU A 392 13.36 -6.18 11.55
N MET A 393 13.38 -7.40 12.10
CA MET A 393 13.62 -8.62 11.31
C MET A 393 12.55 -8.80 10.24
N SER A 394 11.28 -8.59 10.56
CA SER A 394 10.19 -8.66 9.57
C SER A 394 10.30 -7.58 8.48
N GLN A 395 10.92 -6.44 8.81
CA GLN A 395 11.08 -5.32 7.87
C GLN A 395 12.00 -5.66 6.69
N PHE A 396 12.94 -6.61 6.86
CA PHE A 396 13.81 -7.05 5.75
C PHE A 396 13.06 -7.75 4.63
N ASN A 397 11.80 -8.17 4.85
CA ASN A 397 10.93 -8.65 3.77
C ASN A 397 10.70 -7.59 2.69
N ALA A 398 10.94 -6.30 2.98
CA ALA A 398 10.93 -5.23 2.00
C ALA A 398 11.98 -5.38 0.89
N LEU A 399 13.07 -6.12 1.15
CA LEU A 399 14.13 -6.37 0.18
C LEU A 399 13.90 -7.64 -0.65
N GLN A 400 12.82 -8.39 -0.41
CA GLN A 400 12.49 -9.57 -1.22
C GLN A 400 12.19 -9.15 -2.65
N SER A 401 12.77 -9.89 -3.61
CA SER A 401 12.60 -9.63 -5.04
C SER A 401 11.12 -9.67 -5.44
N LYS A 402 10.68 -8.64 -6.16
CA LYS A 402 9.35 -8.57 -6.79
C LYS A 402 9.38 -8.84 -8.29
N ALA A 403 10.54 -9.24 -8.83
CA ALA A 403 10.77 -9.35 -10.27
C ALA A 403 9.78 -10.28 -11.00
N LEU A 404 9.44 -11.43 -10.43
CA LEU A 404 8.45 -12.34 -11.03
C LEU A 404 7.07 -11.68 -11.16
N HIS A 405 6.63 -11.00 -10.10
CA HIS A 405 5.34 -10.30 -10.10
C HIS A 405 5.33 -9.12 -11.08
N LEU A 406 6.42 -8.36 -11.16
CA LEU A 406 6.56 -7.25 -12.11
C LEU A 406 6.60 -7.76 -13.56
N ALA A 407 7.31 -8.86 -13.83
CA ALA A 407 7.34 -9.48 -15.15
C ALA A 407 5.96 -9.98 -15.57
N ASP A 408 5.19 -10.55 -14.65
CA ASP A 408 3.81 -10.97 -14.89
C ASP A 408 2.90 -9.80 -15.26
N GLN A 409 3.03 -8.66 -14.57
CA GLN A 409 2.30 -7.44 -14.92
C GLN A 409 2.74 -6.88 -16.28
N ASN A 410 4.04 -6.91 -16.59
CA ASN A 410 4.55 -6.47 -17.89
C ASN A 410 4.05 -7.35 -19.04
N LEU A 411 3.96 -8.67 -18.84
CA LEU A 411 3.38 -9.58 -19.83
C LEU A 411 1.91 -9.26 -20.09
N ALA A 412 1.13 -9.00 -19.03
CA ALA A 412 -0.26 -8.58 -19.17
C ALA A 412 -0.40 -7.24 -19.92
N ALA A 413 0.46 -6.26 -19.60
CA ALA A 413 0.50 -4.99 -20.33
C ALA A 413 0.86 -5.18 -21.80
N LEU A 414 1.81 -6.07 -22.12
CA LEU A 414 2.16 -6.41 -23.50
C LEU A 414 0.98 -7.03 -24.25
N ALA A 415 0.27 -7.98 -23.62
CA ALA A 415 -0.91 -8.61 -24.21
C ALA A 415 -1.98 -7.56 -24.56
N LEU A 416 -2.27 -6.65 -23.61
CA LEU A 416 -3.25 -5.57 -23.79
C LEU A 416 -2.81 -4.55 -24.85
N GLU A 417 -1.53 -4.19 -24.90
CA GLU A 417 -0.99 -3.32 -25.95
C GLU A 417 -1.16 -3.96 -27.32
N LEU A 418 -0.75 -5.22 -27.49
CA LEU A 418 -0.83 -5.94 -28.77
C LEU A 418 -2.26 -6.32 -29.17
N GLY A 419 -3.18 -6.35 -28.21
CA GLY A 419 -4.57 -6.80 -28.43
C GLY A 419 -4.69 -8.31 -28.46
N VAL A 420 -3.76 -9.02 -27.82
CA VAL A 420 -3.78 -10.47 -27.68
C VAL A 420 -4.70 -10.83 -26.51
N HIS A 421 -5.70 -11.66 -26.76
CA HIS A 421 -6.62 -12.10 -25.72
C HIS A 421 -6.00 -13.26 -24.92
N ASP A 422 -4.93 -13.03 -24.16
CA ASP A 422 -4.33 -14.03 -23.25
C ASP A 422 -4.92 -13.88 -21.84
N SER A 423 -6.01 -14.61 -21.54
CA SER A 423 -6.70 -14.50 -20.25
C SER A 423 -5.79 -14.85 -19.07
N ASP A 424 -4.92 -15.85 -19.21
CA ASP A 424 -4.00 -16.28 -18.14
C ASP A 424 -3.01 -15.17 -17.75
N ALA A 425 -2.53 -14.40 -18.73
CA ALA A 425 -1.67 -13.25 -18.47
C ALA A 425 -2.47 -12.07 -17.91
N ILE A 426 -3.61 -11.74 -18.54
CA ILE A 426 -4.41 -10.55 -18.22
C ILE A 426 -5.05 -10.65 -16.82
N GLU A 427 -5.45 -11.84 -16.38
CA GLU A 427 -6.06 -12.06 -15.06
C GLU A 427 -5.12 -11.72 -13.90
N LYS A 428 -3.81 -11.63 -14.15
CA LYS A 428 -2.81 -11.21 -13.16
C LYS A 428 -2.89 -9.73 -12.80
N VAL A 429 -3.47 -8.89 -13.66
CA VAL A 429 -3.63 -7.45 -13.42
C VAL A 429 -5.07 -7.03 -13.15
N TYR A 430 -6.05 -7.87 -13.51
CA TYR A 430 -7.46 -7.60 -13.27
C TYR A 430 -8.29 -8.91 -13.21
N PRO A 431 -9.23 -9.10 -12.26
CA PRO A 431 -9.89 -10.40 -12.05
C PRO A 431 -10.72 -10.95 -13.22
N VAL A 432 -11.13 -10.12 -14.18
CA VAL A 432 -11.97 -10.50 -15.33
C VAL A 432 -11.35 -9.96 -16.61
N ALA A 433 -10.71 -10.83 -17.40
CA ALA A 433 -9.94 -10.43 -18.59
C ALA A 433 -10.76 -9.59 -19.57
N ASP A 434 -11.96 -10.04 -19.93
CA ASP A 434 -12.83 -9.34 -20.91
C ASP A 434 -13.12 -7.89 -20.53
N HIS A 435 -13.33 -7.62 -19.24
CA HIS A 435 -13.60 -6.27 -18.78
C HIS A 435 -12.39 -5.36 -19.00
N VAL A 436 -11.19 -5.82 -18.66
CA VAL A 436 -9.99 -5.00 -18.80
C VAL A 436 -9.56 -4.86 -20.26
N ILE A 437 -9.80 -5.84 -21.12
CA ILE A 437 -9.57 -5.74 -22.57
C ILE A 437 -10.36 -4.53 -23.13
N LEU A 438 -11.66 -4.46 -22.83
CA LEU A 438 -12.51 -3.34 -23.27
C LEU A 438 -12.05 -1.99 -22.73
N MET A 439 -11.61 -1.94 -21.47
CA MET A 439 -11.08 -0.70 -20.87
C MET A 439 -9.73 -0.30 -21.50
N ALA A 440 -8.88 -1.28 -21.79
CA ALA A 440 -7.54 -1.08 -22.32
C ALA A 440 -7.56 -0.52 -23.74
N GLU A 441 -8.54 -0.88 -24.58
CA GLU A 441 -8.67 -0.34 -25.95
C GLU A 441 -8.59 1.19 -25.99
N GLU A 442 -9.38 1.86 -25.15
CA GLU A 442 -9.42 3.33 -25.12
C GLU A 442 -8.17 3.92 -24.43
N ILE A 443 -7.62 3.23 -23.43
CA ILE A 443 -6.41 3.66 -22.69
C ILE A 443 -5.17 3.61 -23.62
N VAL A 444 -5.01 2.52 -24.36
CA VAL A 444 -3.96 2.31 -25.37
C VAL A 444 -4.09 3.34 -26.48
N LYS A 445 -5.30 3.50 -27.04
CA LYS A 445 -5.57 4.48 -28.11
C LYS A 445 -5.23 5.91 -27.70
N ARG A 446 -5.49 6.29 -26.44
CA ARG A 446 -5.13 7.61 -25.90
C ARG A 446 -3.71 7.69 -25.34
N ARG A 447 -2.88 6.64 -25.51
CA ARG A 447 -1.49 6.57 -25.06
C ARG A 447 -1.32 6.93 -23.58
N ARG A 448 -2.19 6.39 -22.73
CA ARG A 448 -2.22 6.69 -21.29
C ARG A 448 -1.37 5.70 -20.51
N SER A 449 -0.90 6.12 -19.34
CA SER A 449 -0.11 5.29 -18.43
C SER A 449 1.11 4.66 -19.14
N VAL A 450 1.36 3.38 -18.89
CA VAL A 450 2.42 2.55 -19.47
C VAL A 450 2.35 2.49 -21.01
N PHE A 451 1.15 2.53 -21.61
CA PHE A 451 0.94 2.42 -23.06
C PHE A 451 1.38 3.64 -23.87
N GLY A 452 1.65 4.77 -23.21
CA GLY A 452 2.21 5.96 -23.85
C GLY A 452 3.74 6.02 -23.86
N ARG A 453 4.43 4.95 -23.42
CA ARG A 453 5.88 4.95 -23.18
C ARG A 453 6.54 3.67 -23.65
N PHE A 454 7.83 3.77 -23.97
CA PHE A 454 8.68 2.59 -24.10
C PHE A 454 8.62 1.76 -22.79
N PRO A 455 8.57 0.42 -22.87
CA PRO A 455 8.67 -0.41 -24.08
C PRO A 455 7.34 -0.69 -24.80
N PHE A 456 6.20 -0.24 -24.27
CA PHE A 456 4.87 -0.63 -24.76
C PHE A 456 4.28 0.29 -25.83
N HIS A 457 4.86 1.46 -26.04
CA HIS A 457 4.29 2.47 -26.93
C HIS A 457 4.22 2.01 -28.40
N ASP A 458 3.02 2.10 -28.99
CA ASP A 458 2.73 1.90 -30.41
C ASP A 458 3.09 0.49 -30.96
N LEU A 459 3.31 -0.52 -30.12
CA LEU A 459 3.74 -1.86 -30.55
C LEU A 459 2.72 -2.54 -31.47
N ARG A 460 1.42 -2.37 -31.22
CA ARG A 460 0.39 -2.94 -32.10
C ARG A 460 0.46 -2.36 -33.52
N SER A 461 0.80 -1.08 -33.64
CA SER A 461 0.85 -0.39 -34.93
C SER A 461 2.09 -0.76 -35.77
N THR A 462 3.16 -1.20 -35.11
CA THR A 462 4.42 -1.63 -35.75
C THR A 462 4.41 -3.12 -36.09
N LEU A 463 3.50 -3.91 -35.51
CA LEU A 463 3.31 -5.32 -35.87
C LEU A 463 2.99 -5.44 -37.37
N GLY A 464 3.73 -6.29 -38.09
CA GLY A 464 3.58 -6.46 -39.53
C GLY A 464 4.19 -5.35 -40.39
N GLN A 465 4.85 -4.35 -39.79
CA GLN A 465 5.62 -3.33 -40.52
C GLN A 465 7.06 -3.81 -40.75
N PRO A 466 7.74 -3.30 -41.80
CA PRO A 466 9.15 -3.57 -42.00
C PRO A 466 9.99 -2.91 -40.90
N LEU A 467 10.96 -3.64 -40.37
CA LEU A 467 11.93 -3.16 -39.40
C LEU A 467 13.33 -3.57 -39.87
N ILE A 468 14.17 -2.58 -40.16
CA ILE A 468 15.55 -2.80 -40.59
C ILE A 468 16.45 -2.53 -39.39
N SER A 469 17.13 -3.57 -38.90
CA SER A 469 18.17 -3.38 -37.87
C SER A 469 19.36 -2.65 -38.47
N SER A 470 19.80 -1.57 -37.83
CA SER A 470 21.12 -0.98 -38.07
C SER A 470 22.18 -1.49 -37.10
N SER A 471 21.83 -2.34 -36.12
CA SER A 471 22.78 -2.83 -35.11
C SER A 471 23.58 -4.00 -35.65
N LEU A 472 24.91 -3.88 -35.58
CA LEU A 472 25.87 -4.95 -35.88
C LEU A 472 26.27 -5.73 -34.63
N GLN A 473 25.72 -5.38 -33.46
CA GLN A 473 26.12 -5.95 -32.19
C GLN A 473 25.36 -7.26 -31.94
N LEU A 474 26.11 -8.37 -31.83
CA LEU A 474 25.52 -9.68 -31.58
C LEU A 474 25.23 -9.87 -30.09
N CYS A 475 23.99 -10.24 -29.80
CA CYS A 475 23.57 -10.73 -28.49
C CYS A 475 23.73 -12.25 -28.41
N VAL A 476 23.73 -12.75 -27.18
CA VAL A 476 23.52 -14.18 -26.91
C VAL A 476 22.12 -14.37 -26.35
N GLY A 477 21.55 -15.54 -26.58
CA GLY A 477 20.22 -15.87 -26.08
C GLY A 477 19.68 -17.15 -26.68
N SER A 478 18.47 -17.48 -26.30
CA SER A 478 17.75 -18.65 -26.80
C SER A 478 16.25 -18.43 -26.71
N MET A 479 15.50 -19.07 -27.62
CA MET A 479 14.07 -19.30 -27.47
C MET A 479 13.87 -20.68 -26.85
N ASP A 480 13.25 -20.72 -25.68
CA ASP A 480 13.13 -21.93 -24.88
C ASP A 480 11.80 -22.65 -25.13
N GLU A 481 10.70 -21.90 -25.20
CA GLU A 481 9.35 -22.46 -25.30
C GLU A 481 8.46 -21.61 -26.21
N ILE A 482 7.56 -22.29 -26.93
CA ILE A 482 6.47 -21.70 -27.71
C ILE A 482 5.18 -22.38 -27.22
N ILE A 483 4.26 -21.58 -26.72
CA ILE A 483 3.05 -22.00 -26.02
C ILE A 483 1.85 -21.43 -26.77
N PRO A 484 0.88 -22.25 -27.20
CA PRO A 484 -0.36 -21.75 -27.81
C PRO A 484 -1.14 -20.84 -26.85
N VAL A 485 -1.76 -19.79 -27.39
CA VAL A 485 -2.73 -18.96 -26.63
C VAL A 485 -4.13 -19.49 -26.93
N SER A 486 -4.70 -20.24 -25.99
CA SER A 486 -5.98 -20.95 -26.18
C SER A 486 -7.15 -20.02 -26.53
N THR A 487 -7.14 -18.82 -25.96
CA THR A 487 -8.16 -17.79 -26.14
C THR A 487 -7.93 -16.90 -27.38
N ASP A 488 -6.76 -16.99 -28.02
CA ASP A 488 -6.43 -16.27 -29.27
C ASP A 488 -5.47 -17.08 -30.15
N PRO A 489 -5.98 -18.00 -30.99
CA PRO A 489 -5.14 -18.85 -31.84
C PRO A 489 -4.33 -18.11 -32.91
N SER A 490 -4.53 -16.81 -33.09
CA SER A 490 -3.73 -16.01 -34.04
C SER A 490 -2.34 -15.69 -33.50
N PHE A 491 -2.11 -15.88 -32.19
CA PHE A 491 -0.84 -15.66 -31.52
C PHE A 491 -0.35 -16.89 -30.76
N VAL A 492 0.97 -16.98 -30.60
CA VAL A 492 1.63 -17.86 -29.63
C VAL A 492 2.36 -17.02 -28.61
N LYS A 493 2.40 -17.51 -27.38
CA LYS A 493 3.24 -16.98 -26.31
C LYS A 493 4.62 -17.62 -26.40
N VAL A 494 5.67 -16.84 -26.30
CA VAL A 494 7.05 -17.32 -26.37
C VAL A 494 7.82 -17.00 -25.11
N ARG A 495 8.70 -17.91 -24.71
CA ARG A 495 9.66 -17.72 -23.63
C ARG A 495 11.08 -17.89 -24.13
N GLY A 496 12.00 -17.08 -23.64
CA GLY A 496 13.42 -17.25 -23.87
C GLY A 496 14.25 -16.34 -22.99
N TRP A 497 15.46 -16.04 -23.43
CA TRP A 497 16.33 -15.05 -22.81
C TRP A 497 17.20 -14.37 -23.85
N ILE A 498 17.60 -13.13 -23.57
CA ILE A 498 18.53 -12.36 -24.41
C ILE A 498 19.45 -11.51 -23.54
N PHE A 499 20.73 -11.44 -23.91
CA PHE A 499 21.73 -10.70 -23.17
C PHE A 499 22.80 -10.13 -24.10
N ASP A 500 23.11 -8.85 -23.91
CA ASP A 500 24.20 -8.19 -24.60
C ASP A 500 25.49 -8.30 -23.77
N GLN A 501 26.40 -9.16 -24.20
CA GLN A 501 27.67 -9.40 -23.51
C GLN A 501 28.60 -8.19 -23.55
N ASN A 502 28.54 -7.37 -24.61
CA ASN A 502 29.47 -6.27 -24.78
C ASN A 502 29.14 -5.10 -23.85
N SER A 503 27.87 -4.73 -23.73
CA SER A 503 27.43 -3.73 -22.74
C SER A 503 27.19 -4.32 -21.35
N ASN A 504 27.24 -5.65 -21.23
CA ASN A 504 26.92 -6.40 -20.02
C ASN A 504 25.55 -5.99 -19.45
N SER A 505 24.54 -5.93 -20.32
CA SER A 505 23.19 -5.48 -19.98
C SER A 505 22.09 -6.27 -20.71
N VAL A 506 20.86 -6.11 -20.23
CA VAL A 506 19.66 -6.78 -20.74
C VAL A 506 18.83 -5.78 -21.52
N SER A 507 18.46 -6.11 -22.76
CA SER A 507 17.54 -5.30 -23.58
C SER A 507 16.13 -5.34 -23.01
N GLU A 508 15.49 -4.18 -22.80
CA GLU A 508 14.16 -4.11 -22.16
C GLU A 508 13.03 -4.63 -23.08
N LEU A 509 13.14 -4.35 -24.38
CA LEU A 509 12.22 -4.83 -25.42
C LEU A 509 12.97 -5.74 -26.39
N VAL A 510 12.30 -6.80 -26.83
CA VAL A 510 12.74 -7.69 -27.91
C VAL A 510 11.72 -7.62 -29.02
N SER A 511 12.14 -7.23 -30.22
CA SER A 511 11.32 -7.27 -31.43
C SER A 511 11.69 -8.51 -32.24
N PHE A 512 10.70 -9.34 -32.57
CA PHE A 512 10.92 -10.51 -33.42
C PHE A 512 10.63 -10.16 -34.87
N ILE A 513 11.52 -10.57 -35.76
CA ILE A 513 11.46 -10.24 -37.18
C ILE A 513 11.59 -11.52 -37.99
N ASN A 514 10.73 -11.70 -38.99
CA ASN A 514 10.83 -12.82 -39.93
C ASN A 514 11.88 -12.58 -41.02
N SER A 515 12.12 -13.60 -41.85
CA SER A 515 13.03 -13.55 -43.00
C SER A 515 12.75 -12.42 -44.02
N GLY A 516 11.55 -11.83 -44.00
CA GLY A 516 11.16 -10.68 -44.82
C GLY A 516 11.51 -9.32 -44.22
N ASN A 517 12.23 -9.27 -43.09
CA ASN A 517 12.47 -8.07 -42.30
C ASN A 517 11.17 -7.39 -41.80
N VAL A 518 10.13 -8.19 -41.56
CA VAL A 518 8.84 -7.72 -41.04
C VAL A 518 8.69 -8.13 -39.59
N VAL A 519 8.18 -7.22 -38.75
CA VAL A 519 7.92 -7.49 -37.33
C VAL A 519 6.83 -8.54 -37.18
N SER A 520 7.19 -9.65 -36.54
CA SER A 520 6.32 -10.80 -36.25
C SER A 520 5.76 -10.80 -34.83
N GLY A 521 6.35 -10.02 -33.92
CA GLY A 521 5.91 -9.95 -32.54
C GLY A 521 6.93 -9.27 -31.62
N PHE A 522 6.65 -9.30 -30.32
CA PHE A 522 7.45 -8.63 -29.31
C PHE A 522 7.55 -9.45 -28.02
N ALA A 523 8.63 -9.28 -27.27
CA ALA A 523 8.79 -9.76 -25.90
C ALA A 523 9.39 -8.69 -24.98
N ILE A 524 9.09 -8.78 -23.70
CA ILE A 524 9.64 -7.92 -22.65
C ILE A 524 10.52 -8.78 -21.74
N THR A 525 11.71 -8.27 -21.40
CA THR A 525 12.62 -8.92 -20.45
C THR A 525 12.30 -8.56 -19.00
N GLY A 526 13.03 -9.12 -18.05
CA GLY A 526 12.84 -8.89 -16.62
C GLY A 526 12.59 -10.17 -15.83
N TRP A 527 12.46 -11.32 -16.52
CA TRP A 527 12.22 -12.58 -15.85
C TRP A 527 13.53 -13.19 -15.31
N PRO A 528 13.56 -13.65 -14.05
CA PRO A 528 14.78 -14.12 -13.43
C PRO A 528 15.25 -15.45 -14.03
N ARG A 529 16.53 -15.50 -14.39
CA ARG A 529 17.27 -16.62 -14.99
C ARG A 529 18.58 -16.81 -14.24
N ASP A 530 18.49 -17.42 -13.06
CA ASP A 530 19.66 -17.70 -12.21
C ASP A 530 20.62 -18.71 -12.89
N ASP A 531 20.09 -19.56 -13.78
CA ASP A 531 20.83 -20.47 -14.66
C ASP A 531 21.71 -19.69 -15.65
N VAL A 532 21.13 -18.71 -16.34
CA VAL A 532 21.85 -17.84 -17.29
C VAL A 532 22.82 -16.92 -16.54
N ALA A 533 22.44 -16.42 -15.36
CA ALA A 533 23.32 -15.60 -14.54
C ALA A 533 24.61 -16.33 -14.13
N SER A 534 24.47 -17.62 -13.83
CA SER A 534 25.58 -18.49 -13.44
C SER A 534 26.45 -18.88 -14.64
N ALA A 535 25.86 -19.04 -15.82
CA ALA A 535 26.55 -19.48 -17.03
C ALA A 535 27.23 -18.33 -17.81
N ILE A 536 26.61 -17.15 -17.85
CA ILE A 536 27.01 -16.04 -18.73
C ILE A 536 27.58 -14.86 -17.94
N SER A 537 26.77 -14.24 -17.08
CA SER A 537 27.16 -13.09 -16.26
C SER A 537 26.12 -12.86 -15.15
N PRO A 538 26.50 -12.48 -13.92
CA PRO A 538 25.54 -12.09 -12.90
C PRO A 538 24.56 -11.00 -13.34
N SER A 539 24.94 -10.16 -14.30
CA SER A 539 24.09 -9.10 -14.86
C SER A 539 23.00 -9.65 -15.79
N ALA A 540 23.13 -10.89 -16.27
CA ALA A 540 22.13 -11.58 -17.08
C ALA A 540 21.00 -12.18 -16.23
N ARG A 541 20.95 -11.94 -14.91
CA ARG A 541 19.93 -12.48 -14.02
C ARG A 541 18.51 -12.18 -14.48
N TYR A 542 18.24 -11.03 -15.08
CA TYR A 542 16.90 -10.67 -15.54
C TYR A 542 16.74 -10.73 -17.06
N SER A 543 17.61 -11.49 -17.73
CA SER A 543 17.62 -11.67 -19.20
C SER A 543 16.43 -12.46 -19.76
N GLY A 544 15.67 -13.15 -18.90
CA GLY A 544 14.51 -13.91 -19.33
C GLY A 544 13.43 -12.99 -19.90
N PHE A 545 12.85 -13.40 -21.04
CA PHE A 545 11.76 -12.69 -21.67
C PHE A 545 10.51 -13.56 -21.83
N PHE A 546 9.38 -12.87 -21.88
CA PHE A 546 8.13 -13.40 -22.42
C PHE A 546 7.56 -12.46 -23.46
N GLY A 547 6.91 -13.03 -24.45
CA GLY A 547 6.28 -12.24 -25.50
C GLY A 547 5.24 -13.00 -26.29
N TYR A 548 4.82 -12.36 -27.37
CA TYR A 548 3.86 -12.89 -28.31
C TYR A 548 4.42 -12.82 -29.72
N LEU A 549 4.14 -13.86 -30.52
CA LEU A 549 4.41 -13.94 -31.94
C LEU A 549 3.10 -14.24 -32.68
N ARG A 550 2.95 -13.72 -33.90
CA ARG A 550 1.88 -14.18 -34.79
C ARG A 550 2.11 -15.64 -35.15
N GLN A 551 1.08 -16.48 -35.01
CA GLN A 551 1.13 -17.92 -35.28
C GLN A 551 1.66 -18.24 -36.70
N GLN A 552 1.28 -17.43 -37.69
CA GLN A 552 1.69 -17.61 -39.08
C GLN A 552 3.19 -17.39 -39.34
N ASP A 553 3.90 -16.71 -38.44
CA ASP A 553 5.33 -16.39 -38.60
C ASP A 553 6.24 -17.37 -37.85
N VAL A 554 5.68 -18.34 -37.11
CA VAL A 554 6.42 -19.29 -36.26
C VAL A 554 7.27 -20.28 -37.08
N GLU A 555 6.81 -20.66 -38.28
CA GLU A 555 7.50 -21.64 -39.13
C GLU A 555 8.62 -21.02 -39.99
N GLY A 556 8.72 -19.68 -40.02
CA GLY A 556 9.78 -18.95 -40.69
C GLY A 556 11.03 -18.80 -39.81
N GLY A 557 12.20 -18.63 -40.43
CA GLY A 557 13.39 -18.18 -39.70
C GLY A 557 13.11 -16.84 -39.02
N LEU A 558 13.42 -16.74 -37.73
CA LEU A 558 13.17 -15.57 -36.89
C LEU A 558 14.49 -15.04 -36.31
N SER A 559 14.62 -13.72 -36.29
CA SER A 559 15.69 -13.02 -35.60
C SER A 559 15.08 -12.15 -34.50
N ALA A 560 15.74 -12.05 -33.35
CA ALA A 560 15.38 -11.18 -32.26
C ALA A 560 16.28 -9.93 -32.26
N ILE A 561 15.64 -8.75 -32.21
CA ILE A 561 16.32 -7.47 -31.99
C ILE A 561 16.03 -7.02 -30.57
N GLY A 562 17.06 -6.95 -29.73
CA GLY A 562 16.98 -6.26 -28.45
C GLY A 562 17.00 -4.75 -28.67
N SER A 563 16.22 -4.00 -27.88
CA SER A 563 16.25 -2.53 -27.84
C SER A 563 16.56 -2.03 -26.43
N SER A 564 17.43 -1.03 -26.34
CA SER A 564 17.96 -0.47 -25.08
C SER A 564 18.60 -1.54 -24.16
N PRO A 565 19.79 -2.08 -24.51
CA PRO A 565 20.63 -1.74 -25.68
C PRO A 565 20.19 -2.45 -26.97
N ASP A 566 20.70 -1.95 -28.10
CA ASP A 566 20.42 -2.50 -29.42
C ASP A 566 21.34 -3.67 -29.76
N CYS A 567 20.78 -4.85 -29.99
CA CYS A 567 21.54 -6.02 -30.41
C CYS A 567 20.70 -6.99 -31.24
N VAL A 568 21.36 -7.89 -31.97
CA VAL A 568 20.72 -8.88 -32.83
C VAL A 568 21.09 -10.29 -32.38
N LEU A 569 20.10 -11.18 -32.36
CA LEU A 569 20.22 -12.60 -32.05
C LEU A 569 19.48 -13.41 -33.12
N GLU A 570 20.16 -14.31 -33.80
CA GLU A 570 19.51 -15.31 -34.65
C GLU A 570 18.92 -16.42 -33.80
N LEU A 571 17.64 -16.73 -33.98
CA LEU A 571 16.94 -17.71 -33.14
C LEU A 571 16.86 -19.08 -33.82
N SER A 572 17.22 -20.12 -33.07
CA SER A 572 16.86 -21.50 -33.39
C SER A 572 15.50 -21.83 -32.78
N MET A 573 14.51 -22.17 -33.60
CA MET A 573 13.14 -22.45 -33.14
C MET A 573 13.04 -23.80 -32.42
N PRO A 574 12.58 -23.86 -31.15
CA PRO A 574 12.27 -25.12 -30.48
C PRO A 574 10.99 -25.75 -31.07
N LYS A 575 10.76 -27.04 -30.80
CA LYS A 575 9.46 -27.66 -31.11
C LYS A 575 8.36 -27.03 -30.25
N ILE A 576 7.20 -26.78 -30.84
CA ILE A 576 6.00 -26.30 -30.13
C ILE A 576 5.66 -27.32 -29.04
N VAL A 577 5.45 -26.82 -27.82
CA VAL A 577 4.99 -27.65 -26.69
C VAL A 577 3.47 -27.76 -26.83
N GLU A 578 2.97 -28.95 -27.13
CA GLU A 578 1.53 -29.25 -27.25
C GLU A 578 0.79 -29.13 -25.91
#